data_AF-Q6MJN5-F1
#
_entry.id   AF-Q6MJN5-F1
#
_cell.length_a   1.000
_cell.length_b   1.000
_cell.length_c   1.000
_cell.angle_alpha   90.00
_cell.angle_beta   90.00
_cell.angle_gamma   90.00
#
_symmetry.space_group_name_H-M   'P 1'
#
loop_
_entity.id
_entity.type
_entity.pdbx_description
1 polymer ?
#
loop_
_entity_poly.entity_id
_entity_poly.type
_entity_poly.pdbx_seq_one_letter_code
_entity_poly.pdbx_strand_id
1 'polypeptide(L)'
;MTGLSVNVAQAAKVDVFAEFNKKITKLEGELKKEKDVTKRYDVFLKSFREMGELRSKNPRQAEEKEINMSLFMDSLAFLPEKKEFQASKCKDYKKEVNDMMKSYAKDQKEPFVDKAFNVVDLICK
;
A
#
# COMPACT_ATOMS: atom_id res chain seq x y z
N MET A 1 -49.83 0.53 -19.45
CA MET A 1 -48.79 -0.33 -18.84
C MET A 1 -47.65 0.59 -18.44
N THR A 2 -47.51 0.84 -17.14
CA THR A 2 -46.46 1.68 -16.55
C THR A 2 -45.12 0.94 -16.69
N GLY A 3 -44.27 1.45 -17.59
CA GLY A 3 -42.90 0.97 -17.75
C GLY A 3 -42.13 1.24 -16.46
N LEU A 4 -41.85 0.16 -15.72
CA LEU A 4 -40.96 0.18 -14.57
C LEU A 4 -39.58 0.64 -15.04
N SER A 5 -39.22 1.86 -14.67
CA SER A 5 -37.86 2.37 -14.73
C SER A 5 -36.97 1.43 -13.92
N VAL A 6 -36.21 0.59 -14.61
CA VAL A 6 -35.13 -0.17 -13.99
C VAL A 6 -34.05 0.84 -13.65
N ASN A 7 -34.10 1.39 -12.43
CA ASN A 7 -32.94 1.98 -11.80
C ASN A 7 -31.94 0.84 -11.59
N VAL A 8 -31.18 0.52 -12.64
CA VAL A 8 -29.93 -0.20 -12.51
C VAL A 8 -29.06 0.75 -11.69
N ALA A 9 -29.01 0.54 -10.37
CA ALA A 9 -28.01 1.16 -9.52
C ALA A 9 -26.66 0.76 -10.13
N GLN A 10 -26.11 1.66 -10.94
CA GLN A 10 -24.84 1.49 -11.59
C GLN A 10 -23.85 1.38 -10.45
N ALA A 11 -23.47 0.15 -10.10
CA ALA A 11 -22.44 -0.12 -9.11
C ALA A 11 -21.27 0.77 -9.49
N ALA A 12 -21.01 1.80 -8.67
CA ALA A 12 -20.02 2.80 -8.96
C ALA A 12 -18.72 2.04 -9.24
N LYS A 13 -18.19 2.16 -10.46
CA LYS A 13 -16.88 1.58 -10.79
C LYS A 13 -15.91 2.21 -9.80
N VAL A 14 -15.46 1.41 -8.83
CA VAL A 14 -14.56 1.88 -7.77
C VAL A 14 -13.29 2.37 -8.46
N ASP A 15 -12.92 3.63 -8.23
CA ASP A 15 -11.60 4.12 -8.63
C ASP A 15 -10.57 3.51 -7.66
N VAL A 16 -10.06 2.34 -8.05
CA VAL A 16 -9.11 1.53 -7.27
C VAL A 16 -7.89 2.35 -6.89
N PHE A 17 -7.39 3.16 -7.82
CA PHE A 17 -6.19 3.96 -7.58
C PHE A 17 -6.44 5.08 -6.57
N ALA A 18 -7.60 5.74 -6.64
CA ALA A 18 -7.98 6.74 -5.65
C ALA A 18 -8.17 6.12 -4.26
N GLU A 19 -8.88 4.99 -4.16
CA GLU A 19 -9.06 4.26 -2.90
C GLU A 19 -7.75 3.70 -2.34
N PHE A 20 -6.84 3.25 -3.20
CA PHE A 20 -5.50 2.80 -2.82
C PHE A 20 -4.68 3.96 -2.21
N ASN A 21 -4.63 5.12 -2.87
CA ASN A 21 -3.95 6.29 -2.32
C ASN A 21 -4.55 6.74 -0.97
N LYS A 22 -5.88 6.72 -0.86
CA LYS A 22 -6.57 7.03 0.40
C LYS A 22 -6.20 6.04 1.51
N LYS A 23 -6.05 4.75 1.20
CA LYS A 23 -5.56 3.74 2.15
C LYS A 23 -4.12 4.01 2.58
N ILE A 24 -3.23 4.41 1.67
CA ILE A 24 -1.86 4.82 2.02
C ILE A 24 -1.87 6.01 2.99
N THR A 25 -2.59 7.08 2.67
CA THR A 25 -2.67 8.26 3.53
C THR A 25 -3.24 7.93 4.91
N LYS A 26 -4.26 7.06 4.96
CA LYS A 26 -4.82 6.57 6.22
C LYS A 26 -3.79 5.77 7.02
N LEU A 27 -3.07 4.84 6.38
CA LEU A 27 -2.01 4.05 7.00
C LEU A 27 -0.94 4.96 7.62
N GLU A 28 -0.40 5.92 6.87
CA GLU A 28 0.59 6.87 7.39
C GLU A 28 0.07 7.65 8.60
N GLY A 29 -1.20 8.06 8.57
CA GLY A 29 -1.85 8.75 9.68
C GLY A 29 -2.01 7.88 10.93
N GLU A 30 -2.33 6.59 10.78
CA GLU A 30 -2.41 5.64 11.87
C GLU A 30 -1.03 5.32 12.46
N LEU A 31 -0.02 5.11 11.61
CA LEU A 31 1.36 4.86 12.05
C LEU A 31 1.94 6.03 12.85
N LYS A 32 1.68 7.28 12.44
CA LYS A 32 2.14 8.48 13.15
C LYS A 32 1.52 8.64 14.54
N LYS A 33 0.33 8.07 14.78
CA LYS A 33 -0.38 8.17 16.07
C LYS A 33 0.00 7.06 17.05
N GLU A 34 0.41 5.91 16.54
CA GLU A 34 0.81 4.78 17.35
C GLU A 34 2.26 4.93 17.84
N LYS A 35 2.54 4.54 19.09
CA LYS A 35 3.87 4.63 19.70
C LYS A 35 4.57 3.28 19.78
N ASP A 36 3.82 2.19 19.78
CA ASP A 36 4.34 0.84 19.84
C ASP A 36 4.65 0.32 18.43
N VAL A 37 5.92 -0.03 18.21
CA VAL A 37 6.44 -0.57 16.94
C VAL A 37 5.69 -1.84 16.50
N THR A 38 5.29 -2.70 17.44
CA THR A 38 4.54 -3.94 17.15
C THR A 38 3.13 -3.61 16.69
N LYS A 39 2.49 -2.62 17.32
CA LYS A 39 1.14 -2.17 16.91
C LYS A 39 1.18 -1.44 15.57
N ARG A 40 2.22 -0.65 15.30
CA ARG A 40 2.46 -0.08 13.98
C ARG A 40 2.57 -1.17 12.92
N TYR A 41 3.29 -2.25 13.24
CA TYR A 41 3.40 -3.39 12.35
C TYR A 41 2.05 -4.07 12.08
N ASP A 42 1.24 -4.26 13.12
CA ASP A 42 -0.11 -4.82 12.97
C ASP A 42 -1.02 -3.94 12.09
N VAL A 43 -0.97 -2.63 12.28
CA VAL A 43 -1.67 -1.64 11.44
C VAL A 43 -1.22 -1.73 9.98
N PHE A 44 0.09 -1.83 9.75
CA PHE A 44 0.65 -2.03 8.43
C PHE A 44 0.13 -3.31 7.77
N LEU A 45 0.25 -4.47 8.43
CA LEU A 45 -0.17 -5.76 7.87
C LEU A 45 -1.64 -5.78 7.48
N LYS A 46 -2.50 -5.19 8.34
CA LYS A 46 -3.93 -5.03 8.03
C LYS A 46 -4.13 -4.19 6.77
N SER A 47 -3.51 -3.02 6.72
CA SER A 47 -3.65 -2.10 5.58
C SER A 47 -3.09 -2.68 4.29
N PHE A 48 -1.96 -3.38 4.35
CA PHE A 48 -1.32 -4.05 3.23
C PHE A 48 -2.25 -5.12 2.63
N ARG A 49 -2.86 -5.96 3.48
CA ARG A 49 -3.86 -6.94 3.03
C ARG A 49 -5.07 -6.27 2.36
N GLU A 50 -5.62 -5.23 2.99
CA GLU A 50 -6.77 -4.50 2.43
C GLU A 50 -6.47 -3.86 1.07
N MET A 51 -5.25 -3.37 0.86
CA MET A 51 -4.80 -2.82 -0.43
C MET A 51 -4.63 -3.93 -1.48
N GLY A 52 -4.09 -5.10 -1.12
CA GLY A 52 -4.02 -6.26 -2.00
C GLY A 52 -5.40 -6.78 -2.41
N GLU A 53 -6.35 -6.85 -1.47
CA GLU A 53 -7.74 -7.24 -1.76
C GLU A 53 -8.46 -6.23 -2.65
N LEU A 54 -8.23 -4.93 -2.45
CA LEU A 54 -8.79 -3.87 -3.27
C LEU A 54 -8.39 -4.05 -4.74
N ARG A 55 -7.10 -4.34 -4.99
CA ARG A 55 -6.55 -4.60 -6.32
C ARG A 55 -7.13 -5.88 -6.93
N SER A 56 -7.15 -7.00 -6.18
CA SER A 56 -7.60 -8.29 -6.71
C SER A 56 -9.08 -8.30 -7.11
N LYS A 57 -9.93 -7.57 -6.37
CA LYS A 57 -11.37 -7.46 -6.64
C LYS A 57 -11.70 -6.54 -7.83
N ASN A 58 -10.75 -5.75 -8.32
CA ASN A 58 -11.00 -4.71 -9.33
C ASN A 58 -9.90 -4.64 -10.41
N PRO A 59 -9.74 -5.68 -11.25
CA PRO A 59 -8.57 -5.86 -12.13
C PRO A 59 -8.52 -5.00 -13.42
N ARG A 60 -9.00 -3.75 -13.39
CA ARG A 60 -8.90 -2.82 -14.53
C ARG A 60 -8.51 -1.42 -14.09
N GLN A 61 -7.23 -1.11 -14.23
CA GLN A 61 -6.68 0.25 -14.11
C GLN A 61 -5.83 0.57 -15.34
N ALA A 62 -5.56 1.85 -15.57
CA ALA A 62 -4.55 2.25 -16.54
C ALA A 62 -3.19 1.67 -16.13
N GLU A 63 -2.37 1.28 -17.12
CA GLU A 63 -1.08 0.61 -16.90
C GLU A 63 -0.18 1.38 -15.93
N GLU A 64 -0.06 2.70 -16.08
CA GLU A 64 0.72 3.57 -15.18
C GLU A 64 0.22 3.53 -13.73
N LYS A 65 -1.11 3.48 -13.51
CA LYS A 65 -1.69 3.39 -12.16
C LYS A 65 -1.40 2.01 -11.55
N GLU A 66 -1.45 0.96 -12.36
CA GLU A 66 -1.15 -0.40 -11.92
C GLU A 66 0.34 -0.57 -11.59
N ILE A 67 1.23 0.02 -12.40
CA ILE A 67 2.68 0.08 -12.13
C ILE A 67 2.91 0.76 -10.78
N ASN A 68 2.34 1.95 -10.58
CA ASN A 68 2.47 2.69 -9.31
C ASN A 68 2.01 1.88 -8.08
N MET A 69 0.85 1.23 -8.17
CA MET A 69 0.35 0.38 -7.08
C MET A 69 1.23 -0.86 -6.87
N SER A 70 1.76 -1.45 -7.96
CA SER A 70 2.64 -2.62 -7.88
C SER A 70 3.95 -2.26 -7.21
N LEU A 71 4.61 -1.19 -7.66
CA LEU A 71 5.86 -0.71 -7.08
C LEU A 71 5.75 -0.48 -5.57
N PHE A 72 4.67 0.16 -5.10
CA PHE A 72 4.45 0.34 -3.66
C PHE A 72 4.29 -0.99 -2.92
N MET A 73 3.46 -1.90 -3.46
CA MET A 73 3.18 -3.18 -2.81
C MET A 73 4.41 -4.09 -2.81
N ASP A 74 5.13 -4.17 -3.93
CA ASP A 74 6.34 -4.98 -4.11
C ASP A 74 7.46 -4.46 -3.20
N SER A 75 7.59 -3.13 -3.05
CA SER A 75 8.51 -2.52 -2.08
C SER A 75 8.27 -3.01 -0.65
N LEU A 76 7.00 -3.12 -0.25
CA LEU A 76 6.63 -3.50 1.12
C LEU A 76 6.56 -5.02 1.32
N ALA A 77 6.55 -5.81 0.24
CA ALA A 77 6.54 -7.26 0.28
C ALA A 77 7.85 -7.86 0.86
N PHE A 78 8.92 -7.07 0.94
CA PHE A 78 10.18 -7.43 1.60
C PHE A 78 10.08 -7.41 3.12
N LEU A 79 9.06 -6.77 3.68
CA LEU A 79 8.83 -6.81 5.13
C LEU A 79 8.38 -8.22 5.54
N PRO A 80 8.87 -8.73 6.69
CA PRO A 80 8.63 -10.12 7.10
C PRO A 80 7.16 -10.39 7.47
N GLU A 81 6.80 -11.65 7.68
CA GLU A 81 5.51 -11.93 8.31
C GLU A 81 5.49 -11.48 9.78
N LYS A 82 4.28 -11.35 10.38
CA LYS A 82 4.11 -10.93 11.79
C LYS A 82 4.99 -11.71 12.77
N LYS A 83 5.10 -13.03 12.57
CA LYS A 83 5.87 -13.95 13.42
C LYS A 83 7.40 -13.75 13.34
N GLU A 84 7.87 -13.16 12.26
CA GLU A 84 9.30 -12.96 11.95
C GLU A 84 9.75 -11.51 12.17
N PHE A 85 8.80 -10.60 12.35
CA PHE A 85 9.08 -9.19 12.62
C PHE A 85 9.79 -9.01 13.96
N GLN A 86 10.94 -8.34 13.90
CA GLN A 86 11.73 -7.98 15.08
C GLN A 86 12.04 -6.49 15.01
N ALA A 87 11.59 -5.71 16.00
CA ALA A 87 11.84 -4.27 16.05
C ALA A 87 13.35 -3.93 16.01
N SER A 88 14.20 -4.81 16.57
CA SER A 88 15.66 -4.69 16.53
C SER A 88 16.25 -4.75 15.12
N LYS A 89 15.56 -5.38 14.17
CA LYS A 89 15.98 -5.52 12.76
C LYS A 89 15.46 -4.41 11.84
N CYS A 90 14.85 -3.37 12.39
CA CYS A 90 14.32 -2.25 11.61
C CYS A 90 15.32 -1.58 10.66
N LYS A 91 16.61 -1.59 11.00
CA LYS A 91 17.66 -1.09 10.09
C LYS A 91 17.82 -1.95 8.84
N ASP A 92 17.69 -3.26 8.99
CA ASP A 92 17.82 -4.23 7.90
C ASP A 92 16.62 -4.10 6.96
N TYR A 93 15.40 -4.00 7.50
CA TYR A 93 14.18 -3.78 6.72
C TYR A 93 14.25 -2.49 5.89
N LYS A 94 14.70 -1.37 6.48
CA LYS A 94 14.90 -0.11 5.76
C LYS A 94 15.94 -0.26 4.64
N LYS A 95 17.00 -1.04 4.88
CA LYS A 95 18.05 -1.29 3.90
C LYS A 95 17.51 -2.11 2.72
N GLU A 96 16.79 -3.19 2.97
CA GLU A 96 16.20 -4.04 1.93
C GLU A 96 15.27 -3.25 1.01
N VAL A 97 14.36 -2.46 1.60
CA VAL A 97 13.46 -1.60 0.83
C VAL A 97 14.25 -0.57 0.02
N ASN A 98 15.26 0.08 0.62
CA ASN A 98 16.10 1.06 -0.08
C ASN A 98 16.94 0.46 -1.22
N ASP A 99 17.50 -0.74 -1.03
CA ASP A 99 18.29 -1.42 -2.06
C ASP A 99 17.39 -1.87 -3.22
N MET A 100 16.15 -2.25 -2.92
CA MET A 100 15.12 -2.44 -3.93
C MET A 100 14.84 -1.14 -4.70
N MET A 101 14.70 0.03 -4.04
CA MET A 101 14.50 1.31 -4.75
C MET A 101 15.60 1.60 -5.79
N LYS A 102 16.86 1.28 -5.47
CA LYS A 102 18.00 1.49 -6.37
C LYS A 102 18.00 0.55 -7.58
N SER A 103 17.24 -0.54 -7.53
CA SER A 103 17.10 -1.48 -8.65
C SER A 103 16.17 -0.96 -9.74
N TYR A 104 15.28 -0.01 -9.41
CA TYR A 104 14.50 0.72 -10.41
C TYR A 104 15.37 1.80 -11.07
N ALA A 105 15.18 2.02 -12.37
CA ALA A 105 15.96 3.00 -13.13
C ALA A 105 15.86 4.39 -12.48
N LYS A 106 16.99 5.11 -12.35
CA LYS A 106 17.04 6.44 -11.69
C LYS A 106 16.14 7.49 -12.35
N ASP A 107 15.84 7.26 -13.62
CA ASP A 107 14.99 8.04 -14.52
C ASP A 107 13.50 7.70 -14.33
N GLN A 108 13.18 6.59 -13.67
CA GLN A 108 11.87 6.22 -13.15
C GLN A 108 11.85 6.45 -11.64
N LYS A 109 12.01 7.71 -11.22
CA LYS A 109 11.86 8.07 -9.81
C LYS A 109 10.37 8.01 -9.46
N GLU A 110 9.90 6.81 -9.17
CA GLU A 110 8.48 6.50 -9.00
C GLU A 110 8.03 6.94 -7.60
N PRO A 111 7.13 7.95 -7.47
CA PRO A 111 6.71 8.51 -6.19
C PRO A 111 6.14 7.46 -5.21
N PHE A 112 5.71 6.30 -5.71
CA PHE A 112 5.17 5.21 -4.92
C PHE A 112 6.24 4.38 -4.19
N VAL A 113 7.47 4.37 -4.71
CA VAL A 113 8.61 3.74 -4.03
C VAL A 113 9.02 4.59 -2.82
N ASP A 114 9.08 5.92 -2.97
CA ASP A 114 9.33 6.85 -1.86
C ASP A 114 8.24 6.75 -0.77
N LYS A 115 6.97 6.58 -1.17
CA LYS A 115 5.85 6.34 -0.23
C LYS A 115 6.03 5.04 0.55
N ALA A 116 6.45 3.96 -0.10
CA ALA A 116 6.71 2.69 0.57
C ALA A 116 7.86 2.84 1.60
N PHE A 117 8.94 3.53 1.23
CA PHE A 117 10.03 3.82 2.16
C PHE A 117 9.56 4.63 3.37
N ASN A 118 8.72 5.66 3.16
CA ASN A 118 8.13 6.44 4.24
C ASN A 118 7.27 5.58 5.18
N VAL A 119 6.49 4.63 4.66
CA VAL A 119 5.74 3.67 5.48
C VAL A 119 6.68 2.84 6.36
N VAL A 120 7.77 2.32 5.79
CA VAL A 120 8.77 1.54 6.55
C VAL A 120 9.44 2.41 7.62
N ASP A 121 9.76 3.66 7.29
CA ASP A 121 10.33 4.62 8.24
C ASP A 121 9.38 4.85 9.42
N LEU A 122 8.09 5.06 9.15
CA LEU A 122 7.05 5.24 10.16
C LEU A 122 6.84 4.00 11.04
N ILE A 123 6.84 2.81 10.44
CA ILE A 123 6.78 1.54 11.19
C ILE A 123 7.94 1.49 12.19
N CYS A 124 9.15 1.79 11.73
CA CYS A 124 10.40 1.60 12.44
C CYS A 124 10.92 2.83 13.21
N LYS A 125 10.04 3.80 13.50
CA LYS A 125 10.38 5.03 14.23
C LYS A 125 10.26 4.89 15.75
#